data_AF-E9LSS4-F1
#
_entry.id   AF-E9LSS4-F1
#
_cell.length_a   1.000
_cell.length_b   1.000
_cell.length_c   1.000
_cell.angle_alpha   90.00
_cell.angle_beta   90.00
_cell.angle_gamma   90.00
#
_symmetry.space_group_name_H-M   'P 1'
#
loop_
_entity.id
_entity.type
_entity.pdbx_description
1 polymer ?
#
loop_
_entity_poly.entity_id
_entity_poly.type
_entity_poly.pdbx_seq_one_letter_code
_entity_poly.pdbx_strand_id
1 'polypeptide(L)'
;ITGLLLAMHYTADTSLAFSSVAHMCRNVQFGWLIRNLHANGASFFFICIYLHIGRGFYYGSYLNKETWNIGVILLLTLMATAFVGYVLPWGQMSFWGATVITNLFSAIPYVGQTLVEWLWGGFSVDNPTLTRFFAFHFLLPFVIAGLTLVHLTFLHETGSNNPLGIPSDCDKIPFHPYYSIKDLLGFALMLTPLIAMALFAPNFLGDPENFTPANPLATPPHIKPEWYFLFAYAILRSIPNKLGGVLALAASVLVLFLIPLLHVSKQRSMTFR
;
A
#
# COMPACT_ATOMS: atom_id res chain seq x y z
N ILE A 1 13.47 -6.55 -2.75
CA ILE A 1 14.53 -6.90 -3.74
C ILE A 1 14.51 -5.95 -4.93
N THR A 2 13.48 -5.98 -5.79
CA THR A 2 13.40 -5.11 -6.98
C THR A 2 13.63 -3.64 -6.66
N GLY A 3 13.04 -3.12 -5.57
CA GLY A 3 13.25 -1.73 -5.13
C GLY A 3 14.71 -1.36 -4.81
N LEU A 4 15.49 -2.28 -4.24
CA LEU A 4 16.92 -2.06 -3.99
C LEU A 4 17.70 -1.96 -5.30
N LEU A 5 17.40 -2.83 -6.26
CA LEU A 5 18.02 -2.80 -7.59
C LEU A 5 17.66 -1.52 -8.35
N LEU A 6 16.41 -1.07 -8.26
CA LEU A 6 16.00 0.21 -8.86
C LEU A 6 16.73 1.39 -8.18
N ALA A 7 16.85 1.37 -6.86
CA ALA A 7 17.49 2.44 -6.09
C ALA A 7 18.97 2.63 -6.46
N MET A 8 19.68 1.59 -6.89
CA MET A 8 21.07 1.69 -7.39
C MET A 8 21.21 2.52 -8.68
N HIS A 9 20.12 2.76 -9.39
CA HIS A 9 20.09 3.48 -10.66
C HIS A 9 19.18 4.72 -10.65
N TYR A 10 18.51 4.99 -9.53
CA TYR A 10 17.60 6.12 -9.39
C TYR A 10 18.32 7.36 -8.86
N THR A 11 17.89 8.55 -9.27
CA THR A 11 18.41 9.83 -8.75
C THR A 11 17.25 10.66 -8.22
N ALA A 12 17.28 10.95 -6.93
CA ALA A 12 16.26 11.75 -6.24
C ALA A 12 16.54 13.26 -6.41
N ASP A 13 16.47 13.76 -7.64
CA ASP A 13 16.50 15.18 -7.95
C ASP A 13 15.41 15.50 -8.98
N THR A 14 14.64 16.57 -8.81
CA THR A 14 13.47 16.86 -9.67
C THR A 14 13.83 17.04 -11.14
N SER A 15 15.05 17.49 -11.45
CA SER A 15 15.55 17.63 -12.82
C SER A 15 15.92 16.28 -13.45
N LEU A 16 16.22 15.26 -12.63
CA LEU A 16 16.75 13.98 -13.08
C LEU A 16 15.81 12.79 -12.84
N ALA A 17 14.90 12.86 -11.87
CA ALA A 17 14.14 11.70 -11.39
C ALA A 17 13.38 10.96 -12.50
N PHE A 18 12.58 11.69 -13.28
CA PHE A 18 11.86 11.14 -14.43
C PHE A 18 12.82 10.51 -15.46
N SER A 19 13.89 11.23 -15.80
CA SER A 19 14.90 10.77 -16.75
C SER A 19 15.69 9.56 -16.25
N SER A 20 15.94 9.43 -14.94
CA SER A 20 16.65 8.31 -14.33
C SER A 20 15.82 7.02 -14.39
N VAL A 21 14.50 7.12 -14.19
CA VAL A 21 13.58 6.00 -14.38
C VAL A 21 13.52 5.60 -15.86
N ALA A 22 13.45 6.57 -16.77
CA ALA A 22 13.48 6.31 -18.21
C ALA A 22 14.80 5.65 -18.65
N HIS A 23 15.94 6.15 -18.16
CA HIS A 23 17.27 5.61 -18.37
C HIS A 23 17.35 4.16 -17.90
N MET A 24 16.83 3.87 -16.71
CA MET A 24 16.81 2.53 -16.14
C MET A 24 16.04 1.54 -17.02
N CYS A 25 14.86 1.92 -17.50
CA CYS A 25 14.08 1.07 -18.40
C CYS A 25 14.75 0.84 -19.76
N ARG A 26 15.55 1.79 -20.25
CA ARG A 26 16.10 1.76 -21.62
C ARG A 26 17.53 1.21 -21.71
N ASN A 27 18.36 1.49 -20.71
CA ASN A 27 19.81 1.28 -20.80
C ASN A 27 20.35 0.26 -19.78
N VAL A 28 19.67 0.06 -18.65
CA VAL A 28 20.09 -0.93 -17.65
C VAL A 28 19.61 -2.32 -18.09
N GLN A 29 20.51 -3.30 -18.05
CA GLN A 29 20.21 -4.69 -18.41
C GLN A 29 19.06 -5.21 -17.54
N PHE A 30 17.98 -5.67 -18.17
CA PHE A 30 16.72 -6.06 -17.51
C PHE A 30 16.06 -4.97 -16.65
N GLY A 31 16.48 -3.70 -16.75
CA GLY A 31 15.94 -2.61 -15.95
C GLY A 31 14.44 -2.40 -16.17
N TRP A 32 13.96 -2.53 -17.40
CA TRP A 32 12.52 -2.49 -17.72
C TRP A 32 11.74 -3.59 -16.99
N LEU A 33 12.29 -4.80 -16.90
CA LEU A 33 11.64 -5.94 -16.25
C LEU A 33 11.61 -5.74 -14.74
N ILE A 34 12.73 -5.32 -14.13
CA ILE A 34 12.80 -5.02 -12.70
C ILE A 34 11.81 -3.91 -12.34
N ARG A 35 11.73 -2.84 -13.16
CA ARG A 35 10.78 -1.73 -12.97
C ARG A 35 9.33 -2.20 -13.08
N ASN A 36 9.02 -3.00 -14.10
CA ASN A 36 7.67 -3.52 -14.30
C ASN A 36 7.26 -4.47 -13.18
N LEU A 37 8.16 -5.35 -12.72
CA LEU A 37 7.92 -6.23 -11.57
C LEU A 37 7.72 -5.43 -10.28
N HIS A 38 8.44 -4.32 -10.08
CA HIS A 38 8.26 -3.48 -8.90
C HIS A 38 6.91 -2.76 -8.92
N ALA A 39 6.56 -2.13 -10.05
CA ALA A 39 5.29 -1.40 -10.20
C ALA A 39 4.08 -2.33 -10.11
N ASN A 40 4.06 -3.41 -10.88
CA ASN A 40 2.97 -4.39 -10.86
C ASN A 40 2.96 -5.20 -9.55
N GLY A 41 4.12 -5.41 -8.94
CA GLY A 41 4.26 -6.03 -7.63
C GLY A 41 3.58 -5.25 -6.52
N ALA A 42 3.58 -3.91 -6.59
CA ALA A 42 2.82 -3.07 -5.64
C ALA A 42 1.31 -3.34 -5.73
N SER A 43 0.75 -3.41 -6.95
CA SER A 43 -0.65 -3.79 -7.17
C SER A 43 -0.96 -5.18 -6.63
N PHE A 44 -0.10 -6.17 -6.91
CA PHE A 44 -0.26 -7.52 -6.37
C PHE A 44 -0.19 -7.57 -4.84
N PHE A 45 0.61 -6.70 -4.22
CA PHE A 45 0.63 -6.54 -2.76
C PHE A 45 -0.77 -6.12 -2.26
N PHE A 46 -1.40 -5.12 -2.88
CA PHE A 46 -2.73 -4.67 -2.49
C PHE A 46 -3.84 -5.70 -2.77
N ILE A 47 -3.73 -6.48 -3.86
CA ILE A 47 -4.64 -7.61 -4.09
C ILE A 47 -4.52 -8.60 -2.91
N CYS A 48 -3.30 -9.01 -2.56
CA CYS A 48 -3.07 -9.93 -1.46
C CYS A 48 -3.55 -9.38 -0.11
N ILE A 49 -3.30 -8.11 0.19
CA ILE A 49 -3.68 -7.54 1.49
C ILE A 49 -5.19 -7.40 1.62
N TYR A 50 -5.91 -7.02 0.55
CA TYR A 50 -7.37 -6.95 0.58
C TYR A 50 -8.02 -8.32 0.71
N LEU A 51 -7.49 -9.35 0.03
CA LEU A 51 -7.92 -10.73 0.25
C LEU A 51 -7.62 -11.21 1.68
N HIS A 52 -6.45 -10.88 2.22
CA HIS A 52 -6.05 -11.23 3.58
C HIS A 52 -6.97 -10.60 4.63
N ILE A 53 -7.28 -9.32 4.48
CA ILE A 53 -8.22 -8.58 5.35
C ILE A 53 -9.63 -9.17 5.21
N GLY A 54 -10.09 -9.42 3.97
CA GLY A 54 -11.40 -10.03 3.70
C GLY A 54 -11.56 -11.41 4.35
N ARG A 55 -10.53 -12.25 4.28
CA ARG A 55 -10.47 -13.53 5.02
C ARG A 55 -10.59 -13.28 6.52
N GLY A 56 -9.88 -12.28 7.05
CA GLY A 56 -9.93 -11.92 8.45
C GLY A 56 -11.32 -11.52 8.92
N PHE A 57 -12.05 -10.76 8.10
CA PHE A 57 -13.46 -10.42 8.31
C PHE A 57 -14.37 -11.64 8.29
N TYR A 58 -14.34 -12.40 7.20
CA TYR A 58 -15.29 -13.48 6.95
C TYR A 58 -15.21 -14.59 8.01
N TYR A 59 -13.99 -14.93 8.45
CA TYR A 59 -13.78 -15.99 9.44
C TYR A 59 -13.67 -15.48 10.90
N GLY A 60 -13.89 -14.19 11.16
CA GLY A 60 -13.77 -13.63 12.51
C GLY A 60 -12.36 -13.72 13.09
N SER A 61 -11.33 -13.63 12.25
CA SER A 61 -9.93 -13.69 12.69
C SER A 61 -9.51 -12.42 13.43
N TYR A 62 -10.23 -11.31 13.23
CA TYR A 62 -10.04 -10.05 13.97
C TYR A 62 -10.23 -10.18 15.49
N LEU A 63 -10.84 -11.28 15.98
CA LEU A 63 -10.95 -11.55 17.41
C LEU A 63 -9.60 -11.84 18.08
N ASN A 64 -8.56 -12.19 17.30
CA ASN A 64 -7.17 -12.16 17.76
C ASN A 64 -6.67 -10.72 17.69
N LYS A 65 -6.98 -9.93 18.73
CA LYS A 65 -6.97 -8.46 18.68
C LYS A 65 -5.58 -7.89 18.41
N GLU A 66 -4.55 -8.44 19.04
CA GLU A 66 -3.17 -8.00 18.92
C GLU A 66 -2.67 -8.22 17.50
N THR A 67 -2.82 -9.44 16.97
CA THR A 67 -2.51 -9.78 15.57
C THR A 67 -3.27 -8.87 14.61
N TRP A 68 -4.58 -8.66 14.83
CA TRP A 68 -5.40 -7.81 13.98
C TRP A 68 -4.96 -6.36 13.99
N ASN A 69 -4.73 -5.77 15.17
CA ASN A 69 -4.33 -4.38 15.32
C ASN A 69 -2.96 -4.12 14.68
N ILE A 70 -1.99 -5.02 14.84
CA ILE A 70 -0.72 -4.95 14.10
C ILE A 70 -0.96 -5.09 12.59
N GLY A 71 -1.91 -5.93 12.17
CA GLY A 71 -2.35 -6.03 10.77
C GLY A 71 -2.88 -4.71 10.20
N VAL A 72 -3.64 -3.94 10.97
CA VAL A 72 -4.10 -2.60 10.57
C VAL A 72 -2.92 -1.62 10.46
N ILE A 73 -1.95 -1.67 11.39
CA ILE A 73 -0.73 -0.85 11.32
C ILE A 73 0.12 -1.22 10.09
N LEU A 74 0.23 -2.52 9.76
CA LEU A 74 0.88 -3.00 8.54
C LEU A 74 0.21 -2.44 7.28
N LEU A 75 -1.13 -2.45 7.23
CA LEU A 75 -1.87 -1.85 6.12
C LEU A 75 -1.56 -0.35 5.98
N LEU A 76 -1.64 0.42 7.07
CA LEU A 76 -1.35 1.86 7.04
C LEU A 76 0.09 2.14 6.59
N THR A 77 1.05 1.35 7.07
CA THR A 77 2.47 1.47 6.69
C THR A 77 2.69 1.12 5.21
N LEU A 78 2.01 0.08 4.70
CA LEU A 78 2.03 -0.28 3.27
C LEU A 78 1.42 0.83 2.40
N MET A 79 0.28 1.39 2.81
CA MET A 79 -0.37 2.51 2.13
C MET A 79 0.57 3.73 2.04
N ALA A 80 1.21 4.10 3.16
CA ALA A 80 2.20 5.16 3.18
C ALA A 80 3.37 4.86 2.23
N THR A 81 3.92 3.64 2.30
CA THR A 81 5.05 3.19 1.46
C THR A 81 4.72 3.28 -0.03
N ALA A 82 3.57 2.77 -0.44
CA ALA A 82 3.14 2.78 -1.84
C ALA A 82 2.89 4.19 -2.35
N PHE A 83 2.25 5.04 -1.52
CA PHE A 83 2.02 6.44 -1.86
C PHE A 83 3.33 7.19 -2.12
N VAL A 84 4.29 7.15 -1.17
CA VAL A 84 5.58 7.86 -1.37
C VAL A 84 6.40 7.26 -2.52
N GLY A 85 6.26 5.97 -2.78
CA GLY A 85 6.90 5.30 -3.92
C GLY A 85 6.36 5.74 -5.26
N TYR A 86 5.06 5.99 -5.36
CA TYR A 86 4.40 6.47 -6.57
C TYR A 86 4.82 7.89 -6.95
N VAL A 87 5.36 8.68 -6.02
CA VAL A 87 5.86 10.03 -6.29
C VAL A 87 7.22 10.01 -7.00
N LEU A 88 8.02 8.96 -6.80
CA LEU A 88 9.42 8.89 -7.23
C LEU A 88 9.67 9.01 -8.74
N PRO A 89 8.81 8.47 -9.63
CA PRO A 89 8.97 8.66 -11.07
C PRO A 89 8.82 10.11 -11.53
N TRP A 90 8.27 11.00 -10.69
CA TRP A 90 8.12 12.43 -10.97
C TRP A 90 7.37 12.74 -12.29
N GLY A 91 6.35 11.94 -12.59
CA GLY A 91 5.40 12.22 -13.68
C GLY A 91 4.23 13.11 -13.23
N GLN A 92 3.31 13.42 -14.15
CA GLN A 92 2.15 14.29 -13.86
C GLN A 92 1.29 13.76 -12.70
N MET A 93 0.87 12.49 -12.75
CA MET A 93 0.05 11.91 -11.67
C MET A 93 0.82 11.78 -10.36
N SER A 94 2.14 11.53 -10.43
CA SER A 94 3.04 11.50 -9.27
C SER A 94 3.01 12.83 -8.52
N PHE A 95 3.26 13.93 -9.23
CA PHE A 95 3.36 15.28 -8.67
C PHE A 95 2.01 15.81 -8.18
N TRP A 96 0.99 15.74 -9.03
CA TRP A 96 -0.34 16.26 -8.69
C TRP A 96 -1.04 15.40 -7.63
N GLY A 97 -0.83 14.08 -7.65
CA GLY A 97 -1.27 13.19 -6.59
C GLY A 97 -0.62 13.54 -5.25
N ALA A 98 0.70 13.76 -5.23
CA ALA A 98 1.41 14.22 -4.03
C ALA A 98 0.84 15.54 -3.52
N THR A 99 0.65 16.52 -4.40
CA THR A 99 0.14 17.86 -4.07
C THR A 99 -1.24 17.80 -3.44
N VAL A 100 -2.19 17.09 -4.07
CA VAL A 100 -3.57 16.99 -3.58
C VAL A 100 -3.64 16.22 -2.27
N ILE A 101 -3.00 15.05 -2.19
CA ILE A 101 -3.12 14.15 -1.02
C ILE A 101 -2.45 14.76 0.21
N THR A 102 -1.25 15.32 0.08
CA THR A 102 -0.56 15.93 1.23
C THR A 102 -1.25 17.21 1.70
N ASN A 103 -1.83 18.00 0.79
CA ASN A 103 -2.59 19.19 1.16
C ASN A 103 -3.93 18.89 1.85
N LEU A 104 -4.31 17.61 2.00
CA LEU A 104 -5.43 17.24 2.86
C LEU A 104 -5.14 17.57 4.34
N PHE A 105 -3.88 17.49 4.77
CA PHE A 105 -3.50 17.80 6.15
C PHE A 105 -3.69 19.28 6.52
N SER A 106 -3.77 20.20 5.55
CA SER A 106 -4.08 21.61 5.84
C SER A 106 -5.52 21.83 6.30
N ALA A 107 -6.37 20.80 6.25
CA ALA A 107 -7.71 20.84 6.85
C ALA A 107 -7.67 20.78 8.40
N ILE A 108 -6.56 20.35 9.01
CA ILE A 108 -6.43 20.23 10.47
C ILE A 108 -6.41 21.64 11.08
N PRO A 109 -7.32 21.98 12.01
CA PRO A 109 -7.36 23.30 12.64
C PRO A 109 -6.05 23.67 13.33
N TYR A 110 -5.69 24.95 13.23
CA TYR A 110 -4.51 25.59 13.86
C TYR A 110 -3.14 25.14 13.34
N VAL A 111 -2.90 23.84 13.17
CA VAL A 111 -1.57 23.29 12.84
C VAL A 111 -1.45 22.77 11.41
N GLY A 112 -2.55 22.67 10.66
CA GLY A 112 -2.60 22.00 9.37
C GLY A 112 -1.65 22.59 8.33
N GLN A 113 -1.62 23.91 8.18
CA GLN A 113 -0.76 24.57 7.18
C GLN A 113 0.72 24.35 7.51
N THR A 114 1.12 24.54 8.77
CA THR A 114 2.49 24.30 9.23
C THR A 114 2.92 22.85 9.01
N LEU A 115 2.01 21.88 9.23
CA LEU A 115 2.30 20.46 8.99
C LEU A 115 2.56 20.17 7.50
N VAL A 116 1.78 20.76 6.60
CA VAL A 116 1.94 20.57 5.15
C VAL A 116 3.26 21.17 4.66
N GLU A 117 3.56 22.42 5.03
CA GLU A 117 4.81 23.08 4.64
C GLU A 117 6.03 22.38 5.25
N TRP A 118 5.91 21.86 6.48
CA TRP A 118 6.94 21.02 7.09
C TRP A 118 7.15 19.72 6.31
N LEU A 119 6.06 19.04 5.93
CA LEU A 119 6.09 17.81 5.14
C LEU A 119 6.71 18.02 3.76
N TRP A 120 6.45 19.18 3.12
CA TRP A 120 7.07 19.55 1.85
C TRP A 120 8.52 20.03 2.02
N GLY A 121 8.83 20.68 3.14
CA GLY A 121 10.10 21.39 3.32
C GLY A 121 10.19 22.65 2.46
N GLY A 122 9.05 23.28 2.24
CA GLY A 122 8.88 24.43 1.35
C GLY A 122 7.40 24.77 1.19
N PHE A 123 7.11 25.66 0.25
CA PHE A 123 5.75 26.17 0.02
C PHE A 123 4.91 25.32 -0.95
N SER A 124 5.55 24.37 -1.63
CA SER A 124 4.91 23.44 -2.56
C SER A 124 5.68 22.12 -2.59
N VAL A 125 5.08 21.09 -3.21
CA VAL A 125 5.80 19.88 -3.57
C VAL A 125 6.93 20.24 -4.54
N ASP A 126 8.18 19.98 -4.15
CA ASP A 126 9.38 20.29 -4.95
C ASP A 126 10.54 19.34 -4.57
N ASN A 127 11.78 19.66 -4.93
CA ASN A 127 12.98 18.85 -4.70
C ASN A 127 13.19 18.40 -3.24
N PRO A 128 12.98 19.25 -2.22
CA PRO A 128 13.04 18.82 -0.83
C PRO A 128 12.01 17.72 -0.51
N THR A 129 10.83 17.74 -1.14
CA THR A 129 9.78 16.71 -0.99
C THR A 129 10.18 15.40 -1.65
N LEU A 130 10.75 15.44 -2.86
CA LEU A 130 11.13 14.24 -3.59
C LEU A 130 12.26 13.47 -2.88
N THR A 131 13.29 14.19 -2.45
CA THR A 131 14.45 13.62 -1.74
C THR A 131 14.05 12.90 -0.46
N ARG A 132 13.21 13.51 0.38
CA ARG A 132 12.70 12.87 1.60
C ARG A 132 11.75 11.71 1.31
N PHE A 133 10.91 11.81 0.27
CA PHE A 133 9.99 10.72 -0.08
C PHE A 133 10.76 9.50 -0.57
N PHE A 134 11.89 9.67 -1.28
CA PHE A 134 12.80 8.58 -1.57
C PHE A 134 13.34 7.93 -0.29
N ALA A 135 13.82 8.73 0.67
CA ALA A 135 14.32 8.21 1.95
C ALA A 135 13.24 7.45 2.74
N PHE A 136 12.02 7.99 2.84
CA PHE A 136 10.90 7.30 3.48
C PHE A 136 10.50 6.03 2.73
N HIS A 137 10.40 6.08 1.40
CA HIS A 137 10.06 4.91 0.59
C HIS A 137 11.10 3.80 0.73
N PHE A 138 12.36 4.15 0.92
CA PHE A 138 13.44 3.19 1.18
C PHE A 138 13.33 2.59 2.59
N LEU A 139 13.04 3.39 3.61
CA LEU A 139 12.99 2.97 5.01
C LEU A 139 11.75 2.12 5.35
N LEU A 140 10.57 2.54 4.93
CA LEU A 140 9.30 1.95 5.38
C LEU A 140 9.15 0.45 5.05
N PRO A 141 9.63 -0.10 3.93
CA PRO A 141 9.64 -1.54 3.69
C PRO A 141 10.37 -2.35 4.77
N PHE A 142 11.44 -1.82 5.36
CA PHE A 142 12.14 -2.48 6.47
C PHE A 142 11.34 -2.40 7.77
N VAL A 143 10.62 -1.31 7.99
CA VAL A 143 9.65 -1.19 9.10
C VAL A 143 8.53 -2.21 8.94
N ILE A 144 8.00 -2.40 7.72
CA ILE A 144 7.00 -3.44 7.41
C ILE A 144 7.54 -4.83 7.74
N ALA A 145 8.79 -5.14 7.40
CA ALA A 145 9.42 -6.41 7.75
C ALA A 145 9.47 -6.63 9.27
N GLY A 146 9.87 -5.62 10.04
CA GLY A 146 9.86 -5.67 11.51
C GLY A 146 8.46 -5.85 12.10
N LEU A 147 7.47 -5.09 11.62
CA LEU A 147 6.07 -5.23 12.03
C LEU A 147 5.48 -6.59 11.66
N THR A 148 5.93 -7.20 10.57
CA THR A 148 5.49 -8.54 10.17
C THR A 148 5.98 -9.60 11.16
N LEU A 149 7.20 -9.46 11.70
CA LEU A 149 7.68 -10.34 12.77
C LEU A 149 6.78 -10.22 14.01
N VAL A 150 6.47 -9.00 14.45
CA VAL A 150 5.56 -8.75 15.58
C VAL A 150 4.17 -9.34 15.33
N HIS A 151 3.64 -9.16 14.11
CA HIS A 151 2.35 -9.72 13.70
C HIS A 151 2.32 -11.25 13.83
N LEU A 152 3.39 -11.91 13.36
CA LEU A 152 3.53 -13.37 13.43
C LEU A 152 3.77 -13.87 14.86
N THR A 153 4.50 -13.11 15.70
CA THR A 153 4.67 -13.43 17.12
C THR A 153 3.31 -13.51 17.81
N PHE A 154 2.48 -12.47 17.69
CA PHE A 154 1.13 -12.51 18.28
C PHE A 154 0.25 -13.61 17.69
N LEU A 155 0.39 -13.91 16.39
CA LEU A 155 -0.32 -15.03 15.78
C LEU A 155 0.10 -16.38 16.39
N HIS A 156 1.40 -16.56 16.69
CA HIS A 156 1.93 -17.81 17.24
C HIS A 156 1.53 -18.04 18.70
N GLU A 157 1.19 -16.99 19.46
CA GLU A 157 0.64 -17.12 20.82
C GLU A 157 -0.70 -17.87 20.83
N THR A 158 -1.57 -17.63 19.83
CA THR A 158 -2.89 -18.28 19.74
C THR A 158 -2.95 -19.44 18.76
N GLY A 159 -2.04 -19.47 17.78
CA GLY A 159 -2.17 -20.25 16.56
C GLY A 159 -3.20 -19.66 15.58
N SER A 160 -3.28 -20.27 14.39
CA SER A 160 -4.18 -19.86 13.31
C SER A 160 -5.65 -20.18 13.63
N ASN A 161 -6.55 -19.31 13.18
CA ASN A 161 -7.98 -19.59 13.08
C ASN A 161 -8.27 -20.56 11.91
N ASN A 162 -9.47 -21.14 11.87
CA ASN A 162 -9.91 -22.06 10.81
C ASN A 162 -11.32 -21.70 10.29
N PRO A 163 -11.76 -22.24 9.14
CA PRO A 163 -13.03 -21.86 8.52
C PRO A 163 -14.26 -22.07 9.41
N LEU A 164 -14.28 -23.13 10.22
CA LEU A 164 -15.42 -23.45 11.09
C LEU A 164 -15.54 -22.49 12.28
N GLY A 165 -14.46 -21.79 12.63
CA GLY A 165 -14.44 -20.84 13.74
C GLY A 165 -14.53 -21.48 15.13
N ILE A 166 -14.29 -22.79 15.23
CA ILE A 166 -14.23 -23.57 16.48
C ILE A 166 -12.77 -23.92 16.82
N PRO A 167 -12.43 -24.27 18.07
CA PRO A 167 -11.08 -24.72 18.41
C PRO A 167 -10.66 -25.94 17.58
N SER A 168 -9.45 -25.90 17.01
CA SER A 168 -8.91 -26.99 16.16
C SER A 168 -7.79 -27.78 16.84
N ASP A 169 -7.63 -27.67 18.17
CA ASP A 169 -6.55 -28.34 18.91
C ASP A 169 -6.61 -29.87 18.80
N CYS A 170 -7.80 -30.44 18.61
CA CYS A 170 -8.02 -31.87 18.46
C CYS A 170 -7.53 -32.44 17.11
N ASP A 171 -7.24 -31.60 16.11
CA ASP A 171 -6.87 -32.02 14.75
C ASP A 171 -5.78 -31.11 14.16
N LYS A 172 -4.74 -30.85 14.95
CA LYS A 172 -3.56 -30.11 14.48
C LYS A 172 -2.65 -31.02 13.67
N ILE A 173 -2.17 -30.51 12.54
CA ILE A 173 -1.12 -31.12 11.71
C ILE A 173 0.14 -30.26 11.75
N PRO A 174 1.34 -30.85 11.58
CA PRO A 174 2.57 -30.06 11.47
C PRO A 174 2.53 -29.13 10.26
N PHE A 175 3.19 -27.98 10.33
CA PHE A 175 3.25 -27.04 9.21
C PHE A 175 3.91 -27.66 7.98
N HIS A 176 5.03 -28.35 8.18
CA HIS A 176 5.72 -29.11 7.14
C HIS A 176 5.31 -30.59 7.19
N PRO A 177 5.00 -31.24 6.06
CA PRO A 177 5.04 -30.72 4.69
C PRO A 177 3.76 -30.00 4.23
N TYR A 178 2.65 -30.14 4.97
CA TYR A 178 1.30 -29.83 4.51
C TYR A 178 1.10 -28.37 4.04
N TYR A 179 1.41 -27.40 4.90
CA TYR A 179 1.27 -25.99 4.55
C TYR A 179 2.46 -25.48 3.76
N SER A 180 3.66 -26.06 3.92
CA SER A 180 4.81 -25.70 3.07
C SER A 180 4.55 -25.95 1.58
N ILE A 181 3.98 -27.12 1.21
CA ILE A 181 3.66 -27.42 -0.19
C ILE A 181 2.47 -26.59 -0.71
N LYS A 182 1.47 -26.38 0.16
CA LYS A 182 0.30 -25.54 -0.18
C LYS A 182 0.71 -24.10 -0.43
N ASP A 183 1.60 -23.55 0.39
CA ASP A 183 2.09 -22.18 0.25
C ASP A 183 2.99 -22.04 -0.99
N LEU A 184 3.80 -23.05 -1.32
CA LEU A 184 4.57 -23.07 -2.57
C LEU A 184 3.66 -23.06 -3.80
N LEU A 185 2.58 -23.85 -3.78
CA LEU A 185 1.56 -23.83 -4.83
C LEU A 185 0.88 -22.46 -4.92
N GLY A 186 0.46 -21.89 -3.78
CA GLY A 186 -0.14 -20.56 -3.72
C GLY A 186 0.80 -19.47 -4.26
N PHE A 187 2.10 -19.55 -3.93
CA PHE A 187 3.12 -18.66 -4.46
C PHE A 187 3.24 -18.79 -5.98
N ALA A 188 3.31 -20.00 -6.53
CA ALA A 188 3.35 -20.20 -7.98
C ALA A 188 2.10 -19.65 -8.69
N LEU A 189 0.92 -19.85 -8.10
CA LEU A 189 -0.36 -19.33 -8.61
C LEU A 189 -0.43 -17.80 -8.57
N MET A 190 0.15 -17.14 -7.57
CA MET A 190 0.20 -15.68 -7.50
C MET A 190 1.33 -15.08 -8.35
N LEU A 191 2.45 -15.77 -8.48
CA LEU A 191 3.59 -15.32 -9.27
C LEU A 191 3.28 -15.35 -10.77
N THR A 192 2.55 -16.37 -11.23
CA THR A 192 2.19 -16.53 -12.65
C THR A 192 1.46 -15.30 -13.23
N PRO A 193 0.36 -14.80 -12.65
CA PRO A 193 -0.31 -13.60 -13.16
C PRO A 193 0.50 -12.32 -12.94
N LEU A 194 1.34 -12.22 -11.91
CA LEU A 194 2.27 -11.09 -11.76
C LEU A 194 3.27 -11.03 -12.92
N ILE A 195 3.91 -12.16 -13.25
CA ILE A 195 4.85 -12.26 -14.37
C ILE A 195 4.11 -12.01 -15.69
N ALA A 196 2.94 -12.62 -15.89
CA ALA A 196 2.15 -12.41 -17.09
C ALA A 196 1.79 -10.92 -17.27
N MET A 197 1.36 -10.24 -16.21
CA MET A 197 1.08 -8.80 -16.27
C MET A 197 2.34 -7.98 -16.55
N ALA A 198 3.45 -8.27 -15.87
CA ALA A 198 4.71 -7.55 -16.06
C ALA A 198 5.32 -7.72 -17.47
N LEU A 199 5.03 -8.83 -18.16
CA LEU A 199 5.52 -9.13 -19.51
C LEU A 199 4.56 -8.72 -20.62
N PHE A 200 3.27 -9.05 -20.49
CA PHE A 200 2.29 -8.87 -21.57
C PHE A 200 1.45 -7.60 -21.44
N ALA A 201 1.23 -7.10 -20.23
CA ALA A 201 0.37 -5.93 -20.00
C ALA A 201 0.93 -4.99 -18.89
N PRO A 202 2.21 -4.57 -18.98
CA PRO A 202 2.92 -3.94 -17.85
C PRO A 202 2.35 -2.61 -17.39
N ASN A 203 1.60 -1.92 -18.26
CA ASN A 203 1.00 -0.62 -17.99
C ASN A 203 -0.51 -0.68 -17.76
N PHE A 204 -1.12 -1.88 -17.71
CA PHE A 204 -2.58 -2.04 -17.65
C PHE A 204 -3.22 -1.39 -16.40
N LEU A 205 -2.53 -1.46 -15.26
CA LEU A 205 -3.01 -0.90 -13.99
C LEU A 205 -2.53 0.54 -13.72
N GLY A 206 -1.63 1.07 -14.54
CA GLY A 206 -1.05 2.41 -14.34
C GLY A 206 -1.75 3.48 -15.17
N ASP A 207 -1.59 4.75 -14.78
CA ASP A 207 -2.16 5.88 -15.51
C ASP A 207 -1.20 6.39 -16.61
N PRO A 208 -1.66 6.57 -17.87
CA PRO A 208 -0.82 7.05 -18.96
C PRO A 208 -0.27 8.47 -18.72
N GLU A 209 -0.94 9.32 -17.94
CA GLU A 209 -0.47 10.67 -17.62
C GLU A 209 0.87 10.63 -16.85
N ASN A 210 1.18 9.54 -16.15
CA ASN A 210 2.45 9.40 -15.44
C ASN A 210 3.64 9.11 -16.37
N PHE A 211 3.43 8.99 -17.69
CA PHE A 211 4.49 8.98 -18.71
C PHE A 211 4.83 10.38 -19.24
N THR A 212 4.16 11.43 -18.75
CA THR A 212 4.52 12.83 -19.00
C THR A 212 5.27 13.37 -17.77
N PRO A 213 6.44 14.02 -17.94
CA PRO A 213 7.15 14.65 -16.82
C PRO A 213 6.27 15.65 -16.06
N ALA A 214 6.46 15.75 -14.75
CA ALA A 214 5.70 16.68 -13.92
C ALA A 214 5.85 18.14 -14.40
N ASN A 215 4.72 18.81 -14.57
CA ASN A 215 4.63 20.23 -14.87
C ASN A 215 3.72 20.92 -13.83
N PRO A 216 4.30 21.71 -12.89
CA PRO A 216 3.54 22.43 -11.87
C PRO A 216 2.53 23.44 -12.43
N LEU A 217 2.65 23.84 -13.70
CA LEU A 217 1.78 24.82 -14.35
C LEU A 217 0.66 24.18 -15.19
N ALA A 218 0.64 22.84 -15.31
CA ALA A 218 -0.34 22.13 -16.13
C ALA A 218 -0.97 20.97 -15.34
N THR A 219 -2.15 21.22 -14.78
CA THR A 219 -2.93 20.22 -14.05
C THR A 219 -3.61 19.24 -15.01
N PRO A 220 -3.45 17.91 -14.82
CA PRO A 220 -4.19 16.92 -15.59
C PRO A 220 -5.72 17.08 -15.43
N PRO A 221 -6.52 16.72 -16.45
CA PRO A 221 -7.98 16.85 -16.39
C PRO A 221 -8.62 16.07 -15.22
N HIS A 222 -8.07 14.92 -14.87
CA HIS A 222 -8.61 14.02 -13.85
C HIS A 222 -7.51 13.47 -12.94
N ILE A 223 -7.17 14.23 -11.89
CA ILE A 223 -6.26 13.74 -10.84
C ILE A 223 -6.97 12.66 -10.01
N LYS A 224 -6.35 11.49 -9.93
CA LYS A 224 -6.80 10.36 -9.11
C LYS A 224 -5.57 9.59 -8.61
N PRO A 225 -5.68 8.92 -7.46
CA PRO A 225 -4.62 8.01 -7.01
C PRO A 225 -4.70 6.67 -7.78
N GLU A 226 -3.70 5.83 -7.55
CA GLU A 226 -3.68 4.45 -8.03
C GLU A 226 -4.90 3.64 -7.55
N TRP A 227 -5.24 2.58 -8.29
CA TRP A 227 -6.51 1.86 -8.16
C TRP A 227 -6.82 1.39 -6.74
N TYR A 228 -5.79 0.97 -5.99
CA TYR A 228 -5.93 0.46 -4.63
C TYR A 228 -6.33 1.54 -3.63
N PHE A 229 -6.25 2.84 -3.97
CA PHE A 229 -6.75 3.93 -3.14
C PHE A 229 -8.11 4.50 -3.59
N LEU A 230 -8.66 4.05 -4.72
CA LEU A 230 -9.87 4.65 -5.29
C LEU A 230 -11.09 4.56 -4.37
N PHE A 231 -11.23 3.49 -3.58
CA PHE A 231 -12.33 3.35 -2.63
C PHE A 231 -12.32 4.47 -1.58
N ALA A 232 -11.15 4.77 -1.03
CA ALA A 232 -10.96 5.78 0.00
C ALA A 232 -11.07 7.19 -0.60
N TYR A 233 -10.54 7.38 -1.81
CA TYR A 233 -10.71 8.61 -2.58
C TYR A 233 -12.17 8.92 -2.91
N ALA A 234 -12.99 7.90 -3.21
CA ALA A 234 -14.42 8.08 -3.41
C ALA A 234 -15.13 8.55 -2.13
N ILE A 235 -14.77 7.98 -0.96
CA ILE A 235 -15.29 8.40 0.35
C ILE A 235 -14.88 9.84 0.68
N LEU A 236 -13.62 10.22 0.41
CA LEU A 236 -13.16 11.60 0.59
C LEU A 236 -14.04 12.61 -0.17
N ARG A 237 -14.37 12.30 -1.42
CA ARG A 237 -15.14 13.19 -2.31
C ARG A 237 -16.65 13.17 -2.06
N SER A 238 -17.18 12.21 -1.31
CA SER A 238 -18.62 12.14 -1.05
C SER A 238 -19.09 13.18 -0.03
N ILE A 239 -18.17 13.76 0.75
CA ILE A 239 -18.48 14.77 1.76
C ILE A 239 -18.08 16.16 1.23
N PRO A 240 -19.03 17.09 1.03
CA PRO A 240 -18.76 18.44 0.53
C PRO A 240 -18.20 19.37 1.61
N ASN A 241 -17.22 18.90 2.38
CA ASN A 241 -16.50 19.65 3.40
C ASN A 241 -15.07 19.11 3.48
N LYS A 242 -14.05 19.99 3.37
CA LYS A 242 -12.65 19.55 3.35
C LYS A 242 -12.27 18.74 4.60
N LEU A 243 -12.55 19.26 5.79
CA LEU A 243 -12.24 18.56 7.05
C LEU A 243 -13.07 17.28 7.20
N GLY A 244 -14.37 17.33 6.93
CA GLY A 244 -15.26 16.17 7.00
C GLY A 244 -14.83 15.06 6.06
N GLY A 245 -14.46 15.38 4.83
CA GLY A 245 -13.92 14.43 3.86
C GLY A 245 -12.60 13.80 4.33
N VAL A 246 -11.69 14.59 4.90
CA VAL A 246 -10.42 14.08 5.46
C VAL A 246 -10.66 13.15 6.64
N LEU A 247 -11.59 13.49 7.54
CA LEU A 247 -11.97 12.63 8.66
C LEU A 247 -12.61 11.33 8.16
N ALA A 248 -13.48 11.38 7.14
CA ALA A 248 -14.09 10.19 6.56
C ALA A 248 -13.08 9.30 5.81
N LEU A 249 -12.13 9.91 5.11
CA LEU A 249 -11.01 9.20 4.50
C LEU A 249 -10.22 8.42 5.56
N ALA A 250 -9.82 9.09 6.65
CA ALA A 250 -9.11 8.43 7.76
C ALA A 250 -9.97 7.33 8.39
N ALA A 251 -11.25 7.62 8.67
CA ALA A 251 -12.19 6.66 9.24
C ALA A 251 -12.38 5.43 8.35
N SER A 252 -12.32 5.56 7.02
CA SER A 252 -12.51 4.43 6.09
C SER A 252 -11.52 3.29 6.28
N VAL A 253 -10.33 3.59 6.84
CA VAL A 253 -9.32 2.59 7.18
C VAL A 253 -9.25 2.36 8.69
N LEU A 254 -9.33 3.43 9.50
CA LEU A 254 -9.24 3.31 10.96
C LEU A 254 -10.43 2.58 11.59
N VAL A 255 -11.57 2.49 10.89
CA VAL A 255 -12.71 1.66 11.31
C VAL A 255 -12.31 0.19 11.51
N LEU A 256 -11.24 -0.29 10.86
CA LEU A 256 -10.71 -1.64 11.06
C LEU A 256 -10.35 -1.92 12.53
N PHE A 257 -9.89 -0.92 13.29
CA PHE A 257 -9.61 -1.08 14.72
C PHE A 257 -10.88 -1.31 15.56
N LEU A 258 -12.05 -0.86 15.08
CA LEU A 258 -13.32 -1.01 15.79
C LEU A 258 -13.97 -2.38 15.55
N ILE A 259 -13.57 -3.11 14.51
CA ILE A 259 -14.20 -4.38 14.12
C ILE A 259 -14.28 -5.41 15.25
N PRO A 260 -13.23 -5.64 16.07
CA PRO A 260 -13.33 -6.58 17.18
C PRO A 260 -14.35 -6.16 18.25
N LEU A 261 -14.60 -4.86 18.41
CA LEU A 261 -15.58 -4.32 19.37
C LEU A 261 -17.02 -4.39 18.86
N LEU A 262 -17.19 -4.44 17.54
CA LEU A 262 -18.49 -4.53 16.87
C LEU A 262 -18.96 -5.97 16.65
N HIS A 263 -18.23 -6.97 17.16
CA HIS A 263 -18.63 -8.36 17.06
C HIS A 263 -19.74 -8.71 18.05
N VAL A 264 -20.96 -8.85 17.55
CA VAL A 264 -22.15 -9.18 18.37
C VAL A 264 -22.56 -10.66 18.31
N SER A 265 -21.97 -11.43 17.39
CA SER A 265 -22.35 -12.83 17.19
C SER A 265 -21.89 -13.71 18.34
N LYS A 266 -22.62 -14.79 18.59
CA LYS A 266 -22.15 -15.89 19.44
C LYS A 266 -21.21 -16.85 18.69
N GLN A 267 -21.15 -16.77 17.36
CA GLN A 267 -20.30 -17.59 16.49
C GLN A 267 -19.20 -16.72 15.87
N ARG A 268 -17.96 -17.22 15.89
CA ARG A 268 -16.77 -16.53 15.37
C ARG A 268 -16.82 -16.33 13.86
N SER A 269 -16.97 -17.41 13.11
CA SER A 269 -16.96 -17.42 11.64
C SER A 269 -18.35 -17.10 11.06
N MET A 270 -18.40 -16.55 9.85
CA MET A 270 -19.62 -16.42 9.05
C MET A 270 -20.01 -17.72 8.32
N THR A 271 -19.25 -18.80 8.43
CA THR A 271 -19.56 -20.07 7.73
C THR A 271 -20.96 -20.63 8.01
N PHE A 272 -21.55 -20.30 9.16
CA PHE A 272 -22.88 -20.77 9.58
C PHE A 272 -23.86 -19.62 9.82
N ARG A 273 -23.67 -18.48 9.16
CA ARG A 273 -24.50 -17.26 9.32
C ARG A 273 -24.78 -16.55 8.01
#